data_AF-A0A5J5J0R4-F1
#
_entry.id   AF-A0A5J5J0R4-F1
#
_cell.length_a   1.000
_cell.length_b   1.000
_cell.length_c   1.000
_cell.angle_alpha   90.00
_cell.angle_beta   90.00
_cell.angle_gamma   90.00
#
_symmetry.space_group_name_H-M   'P 1'
#
loop_
_entity.id
_entity.type
_entity.pdbx_description
1 polymer ?
#
loop_
_entity_poly.entity_id
_entity_poly.type
_entity_poly.pdbx_seq_one_letter_code
_entity_poly.pdbx_strand_id
1 'polypeptide(L)'
;MSNDQDELVYDTDECLAQREGWRARARAVFFASSDARQVFDLVRHSVTDCVYGLSGRSWKGVPHASYYVGLFAAYVRTQGIVLDLARDSEVLDGTTLLRRQLELVARLRELDATDDASSLRGRTPNIGVLKSKIRGLYGGYSEVAHSSVERVFDLLGSGEPGAEQWVSMHPKFSVNSHVLLHNAAMVHLDFLLWMREFGERFGISIDRRSIDGPISELVPALNRWDPLAATAD
;
A
#
# COMPACT_ATOMS: atom_id res chain seq x y z
N MET A 1 -19.65 -18.93 -49.62
CA MET A 1 -19.25 -18.85 -48.20
C MET A 1 -18.15 -17.81 -48.15
N SER A 2 -18.49 -16.52 -47.92
CA SER A 2 -17.47 -15.49 -47.73
C SER A 2 -16.79 -15.76 -46.39
N ASN A 3 -15.47 -15.80 -46.43
CA ASN A 3 -14.63 -15.91 -45.25
C ASN A 3 -14.40 -14.47 -44.77
N ASP A 4 -15.46 -13.85 -44.24
CA ASP A 4 -15.37 -12.57 -43.56
C ASP A 4 -14.79 -12.84 -42.17
N GLN A 5 -13.48 -13.05 -42.13
CA GLN A 5 -12.73 -12.80 -40.90
C GLN A 5 -12.74 -11.29 -40.72
N ASP A 6 -13.72 -10.79 -39.94
CA ASP A 6 -13.65 -9.46 -39.37
C ASP A 6 -12.28 -9.35 -38.68
N GLU A 7 -11.35 -8.63 -39.32
CA GLU A 7 -10.09 -8.25 -38.69
C GLU A 7 -10.47 -7.43 -37.47
N LEU A 8 -10.30 -8.00 -36.27
CA LEU A 8 -10.42 -7.27 -35.02
C LEU A 8 -9.38 -6.15 -35.06
N VAL A 9 -9.81 -4.95 -35.45
CA VAL A 9 -8.97 -3.75 -35.41
C VAL A 9 -8.75 -3.41 -33.94
N TYR A 10 -7.57 -3.76 -33.44
CA TYR A 10 -7.16 -3.45 -32.08
C TYR A 10 -6.85 -1.95 -31.95
N ASP A 11 -7.77 -1.21 -31.33
CA ASP A 11 -7.55 0.19 -30.97
C ASP A 11 -6.95 0.30 -29.56
N THR A 12 -5.67 0.67 -29.50
CA THR A 12 -4.96 0.85 -28.23
C THR A 12 -5.49 2.04 -27.45
N ASP A 13 -5.86 3.13 -28.11
CA ASP A 13 -6.32 4.35 -27.46
C ASP A 13 -7.69 4.13 -26.84
N GLU A 14 -8.56 3.39 -27.53
CA GLU A 14 -9.85 2.98 -26.98
C GLU A 14 -9.67 2.11 -25.72
N CYS A 15 -8.78 1.11 -25.76
CA CYS A 15 -8.49 0.25 -24.61
C CYS A 15 -7.96 1.05 -23.39
N LEU A 16 -7.05 1.99 -23.62
CA LEU A 16 -6.52 2.87 -22.57
C LEU A 16 -7.61 3.80 -22.00
N ALA A 17 -8.47 4.35 -22.86
CA ALA A 17 -9.61 5.18 -22.45
C ALA A 17 -10.62 4.38 -21.63
N GLN A 18 -10.93 3.14 -22.03
CA GLN A 18 -11.82 2.25 -21.28
C GLN A 18 -11.24 1.96 -19.88
N ARG A 19 -9.95 1.64 -19.77
CA ARG A 19 -9.28 1.43 -18.48
C ARG A 19 -9.38 2.65 -17.57
N GLU A 20 -9.12 3.83 -18.10
CA GLU A 20 -9.22 5.07 -17.33
C GLU A 20 -10.67 5.37 -16.91
N GLY A 21 -11.65 5.07 -17.77
CA GLY A 21 -13.07 5.17 -17.44
C GLY A 21 -13.48 4.25 -16.28
N TRP A 22 -12.96 3.02 -16.22
CA TRP A 22 -13.17 2.11 -15.10
C TRP A 22 -12.54 2.62 -13.81
N ARG A 23 -11.30 3.11 -13.87
CA ARG A 23 -10.63 3.73 -12.72
C ARG A 23 -11.40 4.96 -12.23
N ALA A 24 -11.88 5.82 -13.12
CA ALA A 24 -12.68 6.98 -12.75
C ALA A 24 -13.96 6.60 -11.99
N ARG A 25 -14.68 5.57 -12.46
CA ARG A 25 -15.82 4.99 -11.74
C ARG A 25 -15.41 4.45 -10.37
N ALA A 26 -14.31 3.71 -10.30
CA ALA A 26 -13.82 3.16 -9.05
C ALA A 26 -13.47 4.25 -8.03
N ARG A 27 -12.79 5.32 -8.46
CA ARG A 27 -12.47 6.48 -7.61
C ARG A 27 -13.72 7.16 -7.04
N ALA A 28 -14.76 7.30 -7.87
CA ALA A 28 -16.02 7.91 -7.44
C ALA A 28 -16.68 7.10 -6.31
N VAL A 29 -16.75 5.77 -6.45
CA VAL A 29 -17.30 4.87 -5.42
C VAL A 29 -16.38 4.82 -4.19
N PHE A 30 -15.06 4.72 -4.40
CA PHE A 30 -14.06 4.67 -3.34
C PHE A 30 -14.20 5.85 -2.37
N PHE A 31 -14.39 7.06 -2.89
CA PHE A 31 -14.51 8.27 -2.08
C PHE A 31 -15.95 8.66 -1.72
N ALA A 32 -16.94 7.82 -2.02
CA ALA A 32 -18.29 7.98 -1.48
C ALA A 32 -18.30 7.75 0.04
N SER A 33 -17.37 6.94 0.56
CA SER A 33 -17.09 6.83 1.99
C SER A 33 -16.26 8.02 2.48
N SER A 34 -16.81 8.79 3.42
CA SER A 34 -16.09 9.88 4.07
C SER A 34 -14.89 9.39 4.88
N ASP A 35 -15.00 8.21 5.50
CA ASP A 35 -13.92 7.61 6.27
C ASP A 35 -12.76 7.19 5.37
N ALA A 36 -13.06 6.55 4.23
CA ALA A 36 -12.05 6.19 3.24
C ALA A 36 -11.32 7.44 2.73
N ARG A 37 -12.06 8.53 2.44
CA ARG A 37 -11.46 9.81 2.05
C ARG A 37 -10.55 10.36 3.15
N GLN A 38 -11.03 10.41 4.39
CA GLN A 38 -10.27 10.91 5.53
C GLN A 38 -8.97 10.13 5.71
N VAL A 39 -9.02 8.80 5.75
CA VAL A 39 -7.84 7.96 5.92
C VAL A 39 -6.88 8.10 4.74
N PHE A 40 -7.39 8.14 3.51
CA PHE A 40 -6.57 8.37 2.32
C PHE A 40 -5.79 9.69 2.41
N ASP A 41 -6.49 10.78 2.73
CA ASP A 41 -5.90 12.12 2.80
C ASP A 41 -4.87 12.21 3.93
N LEU A 42 -5.17 11.64 5.11
CA LEU A 42 -4.23 11.60 6.24
C LEU A 42 -2.93 10.86 5.89
N VAL A 43 -3.02 9.67 5.30
CA VAL A 43 -1.82 8.91 4.92
C VAL A 43 -1.06 9.63 3.79
N ARG A 44 -1.77 10.17 2.79
CA ARG A 44 -1.14 10.90 1.67
C ARG A 44 -0.41 12.15 2.13
N HIS A 45 -1.00 12.93 3.03
CA HIS A 45 -0.33 14.09 3.62
C HIS A 45 0.88 13.68 4.45
N SER A 46 0.76 12.66 5.31
CA SER A 46 1.89 12.20 6.12
C SER A 46 3.06 11.67 5.27
N VAL A 47 2.78 10.95 4.17
CA VAL A 47 3.81 10.55 3.19
C VAL A 47 4.47 11.78 2.55
N THR A 48 3.69 12.80 2.21
CA THR A 48 4.20 14.06 1.64
C THR A 48 5.10 14.80 2.64
N ASP A 49 4.70 14.88 3.90
CA ASP A 49 5.48 15.49 4.96
C ASP A 49 6.78 14.72 5.23
N CYS A 50 6.74 13.38 5.16
CA CYS A 50 7.93 12.53 5.24
C CYS A 50 8.91 12.85 4.10
N VAL A 51 8.41 13.01 2.87
CA VAL A 51 9.24 13.41 1.72
C VAL A 51 9.83 14.79 1.94
N TYR A 52 9.02 15.79 2.30
CA TYR A 52 9.48 17.16 2.47
C TYR A 52 10.45 17.31 3.65
N GLY A 53 10.13 16.72 4.80
CA GLY A 53 10.89 16.86 6.03
C GLY A 53 12.28 16.24 5.98
N LEU A 54 12.44 15.13 5.23
CA LEU A 54 13.69 14.36 5.18
C LEU A 54 14.49 14.53 3.88
N SER A 55 13.90 15.07 2.81
CA SER A 55 14.64 15.32 1.57
C SER A 55 15.79 16.29 1.81
N GLY A 56 16.99 15.90 1.39
CA GLY A 56 18.19 16.73 1.53
C GLY A 56 18.74 16.84 2.95
N ARG A 57 18.13 16.17 3.95
CA ARG A 57 18.67 16.14 5.32
C ARG A 57 19.92 15.27 5.40
N SER A 58 20.88 15.69 6.23
CA SER A 58 22.09 14.91 6.51
C SER A 58 21.80 13.86 7.58
N TRP A 59 22.19 12.62 7.30
CA TRP A 59 22.11 11.48 8.23
C TRP A 59 23.50 11.18 8.82
N LYS A 60 24.36 12.19 8.92
CA LYS A 60 25.71 12.07 9.47
C LYS A 60 25.63 11.57 10.92
N GLY A 61 26.41 10.54 11.23
CA GLY A 61 26.42 9.92 12.56
C GLY A 61 25.46 8.74 12.71
N VAL A 62 24.58 8.49 11.73
CA VAL A 62 23.77 7.26 11.69
C VAL A 62 24.61 6.10 11.12
N PRO A 63 24.79 5.00 11.86
CA PRO A 63 25.41 3.79 11.32
C PRO A 63 24.62 3.28 10.10
N HIS A 64 25.33 2.88 9.04
CA HIS A 64 24.70 2.35 7.82
C HIS A 64 23.67 3.30 7.18
N ALA A 65 23.85 4.62 7.33
CA ALA A 65 22.91 5.66 6.87
C ALA A 65 22.42 5.47 5.43
N SER A 66 23.29 5.08 4.50
CA SER A 66 22.92 4.87 3.10
C SER A 66 21.86 3.78 2.93
N TYR A 67 21.89 2.73 3.76
CA TYR A 67 20.90 1.66 3.72
C TYR A 67 19.55 2.16 4.24
N TYR A 68 19.54 2.87 5.38
CA TYR A 68 18.31 3.49 5.89
C TYR A 68 17.70 4.47 4.89
N VAL A 69 18.50 5.36 4.30
CA VAL A 69 18.02 6.33 3.31
C VAL A 69 17.41 5.63 2.09
N GLY A 70 18.05 4.56 1.61
CA GLY A 70 17.53 3.76 0.51
C GLY A 70 16.18 3.10 0.85
N LEU A 71 16.07 2.50 2.03
CA LEU A 71 14.82 1.89 2.52
C LEU A 71 13.73 2.95 2.71
N PHE A 72 14.04 4.07 3.37
CA PHE A 72 13.10 5.16 3.58
C PHE A 72 12.57 5.71 2.25
N ALA A 73 13.45 6.03 1.30
CA ALA A 73 13.06 6.55 -0.01
C ALA A 73 12.21 5.54 -0.80
N ALA A 74 12.56 4.25 -0.73
CA ALA A 74 11.77 3.18 -1.33
C ALA A 74 10.39 3.06 -0.68
N TYR A 75 10.30 3.23 0.64
CA TYR A 75 9.04 3.18 1.38
C TYR A 75 8.11 4.31 0.96
N VAL A 76 8.51 5.57 1.17
CA VAL A 76 7.61 6.72 0.94
C VAL A 76 7.09 6.79 -0.50
N ARG A 77 7.94 6.48 -1.49
CA ARG A 77 7.54 6.45 -2.91
C ARG A 77 6.54 5.35 -3.20
N THR A 78 6.75 4.16 -2.64
CA THR A 78 5.88 3.02 -2.90
C THR A 78 4.57 3.15 -2.14
N GLN A 79 4.59 3.68 -0.92
CA GLN A 79 3.39 3.90 -0.12
C GLN A 79 2.38 4.79 -0.87
N GLY A 80 2.84 5.88 -1.50
CA GLY A 80 1.99 6.72 -2.35
C GLY A 80 1.35 5.94 -3.51
N ILE A 81 2.12 5.06 -4.17
CA ILE A 81 1.61 4.19 -5.24
C ILE A 81 0.56 3.20 -4.71
N VAL A 82 0.78 2.60 -3.54
CA VAL A 82 -0.23 1.70 -2.92
C VAL A 82 -1.55 2.42 -2.69
N LEU A 83 -1.50 3.68 -2.22
CA LEU A 83 -2.72 4.49 -2.05
C LEU A 83 -3.43 4.71 -3.39
N ASP A 84 -2.70 5.11 -4.43
CA ASP A 84 -3.28 5.35 -5.75
C ASP A 84 -3.90 4.06 -6.33
N LEU A 85 -3.26 2.90 -6.16
CA LEU A 85 -3.79 1.60 -6.58
C LEU A 85 -5.05 1.19 -5.79
N ALA A 86 -5.09 1.44 -4.48
CA ALA A 86 -6.28 1.20 -3.67
C ALA A 86 -7.48 2.02 -4.17
N ARG A 87 -7.23 3.32 -4.42
CA ARG A 87 -8.21 4.28 -4.94
C ARG A 87 -8.72 3.90 -6.33
N ASP A 88 -7.83 3.41 -7.19
CA ASP A 88 -8.14 3.02 -8.57
C ASP A 88 -8.65 1.56 -8.68
N SER A 89 -8.77 0.84 -7.56
CA SER A 89 -9.20 -0.56 -7.44
C SER A 89 -8.32 -1.59 -8.17
N GLU A 90 -7.03 -1.30 -8.24
CA GLU A 90 -5.99 -2.22 -8.71
C GLU A 90 -5.48 -3.07 -7.52
N VAL A 91 -6.40 -3.85 -6.93
CA VAL A 91 -6.21 -4.45 -5.59
C VAL A 91 -5.06 -5.47 -5.54
N LEU A 92 -4.88 -6.30 -6.59
CA LEU A 92 -3.80 -7.28 -6.64
C LEU A 92 -2.42 -6.62 -6.61
N ASP A 93 -2.21 -5.62 -7.47
CA ASP A 93 -0.95 -4.90 -7.58
C ASP A 93 -0.68 -4.10 -6.29
N GLY A 94 -1.70 -3.44 -5.76
CA GLY A 94 -1.62 -2.70 -4.51
C GLY A 94 -1.25 -3.61 -3.33
N THR A 95 -1.83 -4.80 -3.26
CA THR A 95 -1.53 -5.80 -2.22
C THR A 95 -0.11 -6.34 -2.35
N THR A 96 0.35 -6.59 -3.58
CA THR A 96 1.73 -7.03 -3.85
C THR A 96 2.74 -5.98 -3.41
N LEU A 97 2.48 -4.71 -3.69
CA LEU A 97 3.34 -3.61 -3.23
C LEU A 97 3.25 -3.40 -1.72
N LEU A 98 2.09 -3.58 -1.10
CA LEU A 98 1.92 -3.49 0.35
C LEU A 98 2.67 -4.61 1.10
N ARG A 99 2.75 -5.82 0.53
CA ARG A 99 3.64 -6.89 1.01
C ARG A 99 5.09 -6.40 1.08
N ARG A 100 5.58 -5.78 0.01
CA ARG A 100 6.93 -5.21 -0.03
C ARG A 100 7.11 -4.11 1.02
N GLN A 101 6.08 -3.32 1.32
CA GLN A 101 6.13 -2.33 2.41
C GLN A 101 6.28 -2.98 3.78
N LEU A 102 5.57 -4.08 4.06
CA LEU A 102 5.75 -4.86 5.29
C LEU A 102 7.18 -5.38 5.43
N GLU A 103 7.72 -5.97 4.37
CA GLU A 103 9.11 -6.46 4.31
C GLU A 103 10.12 -5.33 4.57
N LEU A 104 9.84 -4.13 4.05
CA LEU A 104 10.69 -2.97 4.24
C LEU A 104 10.67 -2.48 5.69
N VAL A 105 9.48 -2.34 6.31
CA VAL A 105 9.37 -1.98 7.73
C VAL A 105 10.04 -3.02 8.62
N ALA A 106 9.92 -4.31 8.28
CA ALA A 106 10.65 -5.37 8.97
C ALA A 106 12.17 -5.19 8.84
N ARG A 107 12.67 -4.89 7.63
CA ARG A 107 14.10 -4.65 7.40
C ARG A 107 14.64 -3.46 8.18
N LEU A 108 13.86 -2.38 8.31
CA LEU A 108 14.22 -1.23 9.14
C LEU A 108 14.39 -1.62 10.61
N ARG A 109 13.48 -2.45 11.14
CA ARG A 109 13.59 -2.97 12.51
C ARG A 109 14.71 -3.99 12.70
N GLU A 110 15.04 -4.78 11.69
CA GLU A 110 16.22 -5.67 11.75
C GLU A 110 17.52 -4.87 11.77
N LEU A 111 17.61 -3.79 10.99
CA LEU A 111 18.76 -2.88 11.00
C LEU A 111 18.94 -2.20 12.36
N ASP A 112 17.84 -1.88 13.05
CA ASP A 112 17.88 -1.35 14.41
C ASP A 112 18.44 -2.34 15.43
N ALA A 113 18.35 -3.65 15.15
CA ALA A 113 18.69 -4.73 16.07
C ALA A 113 20.05 -5.38 15.77
N THR A 114 20.79 -4.92 14.76
CA THR A 114 22.09 -5.48 14.37
C THR A 114 23.17 -4.42 14.27
N ASP A 115 24.37 -4.74 14.73
CA ASP A 115 25.56 -3.92 14.50
C ASP A 115 26.14 -4.14 13.09
N ASP A 116 25.91 -5.33 12.51
CA ASP A 116 26.39 -5.71 11.18
C ASP A 116 25.24 -5.76 10.16
N ALA A 117 25.03 -4.63 9.47
CA ALA A 117 24.06 -4.54 8.38
C ALA A 117 24.44 -5.38 7.14
N SER A 118 25.71 -5.82 7.00
CA SER A 118 26.12 -6.63 5.86
C SER A 118 25.48 -8.02 5.89
N SER A 119 25.26 -8.56 7.09
CA SER A 119 24.57 -9.83 7.34
C SER A 119 23.12 -9.87 6.81
N LEU A 120 22.50 -8.71 6.59
CA LEU A 120 21.13 -8.58 6.11
C LEU A 120 21.04 -8.50 4.57
N ARG A 121 22.15 -8.22 3.89
CA ARG A 121 22.18 -8.04 2.43
C ARG A 121 21.90 -9.37 1.72
N GLY A 122 21.04 -9.33 0.70
CA GLY A 122 20.65 -10.50 -0.08
C GLY A 122 19.71 -11.47 0.67
N ARG A 123 19.30 -11.15 1.90
CA ARG A 123 18.34 -11.96 2.67
C ARG A 123 16.93 -11.41 2.57
N THR A 124 15.94 -12.28 2.66
CA THR A 124 14.54 -11.87 2.86
C THR A 124 14.38 -11.27 4.27
N PRO A 125 13.64 -10.16 4.42
CA PRO A 125 13.39 -9.57 5.73
C PRO A 125 12.62 -10.51 6.67
N ASN A 126 13.01 -10.56 7.94
CA ASN A 126 12.31 -11.34 8.95
C ASN A 126 11.05 -10.62 9.43
N ILE A 127 9.89 -11.01 8.90
CA ILE A 127 8.58 -10.45 9.30
C ILE A 127 8.26 -10.63 10.79
N GLY A 128 8.90 -11.59 11.47
CA GLY A 128 8.73 -11.82 12.90
C GLY A 128 9.10 -10.64 13.79
N VAL A 129 9.88 -9.66 13.30
CA VAL A 129 10.27 -8.45 14.05
C VAL A 129 9.20 -7.37 14.09
N LEU A 130 8.14 -7.49 13.27
CA LEU A 130 7.01 -6.56 13.30
C LEU A 130 6.23 -6.73 14.61
N LYS A 131 6.00 -5.63 15.31
CA LYS A 131 5.41 -5.62 16.66
C LYS A 131 3.88 -5.60 16.67
N SER A 132 3.25 -5.22 15.55
CA SER A 132 1.80 -5.03 15.46
C SER A 132 1.08 -6.20 14.78
N LYS A 133 -0.25 -6.14 14.78
CA LYS A 133 -1.12 -7.13 14.13
C LYS A 133 -0.91 -7.23 12.61
N ILE A 134 -0.22 -6.26 11.99
CA ILE A 134 0.05 -6.26 10.54
C ILE A 134 0.89 -7.46 10.09
N ARG A 135 1.64 -8.11 11.00
CA ARG A 135 2.35 -9.36 10.72
C ARG A 135 1.42 -10.44 10.15
N GLY A 136 0.17 -10.48 10.62
CA GLY A 136 -0.83 -11.46 10.14
C GLY A 136 -1.19 -11.30 8.67
N LEU A 137 -1.01 -10.11 8.10
CA LEU A 137 -1.32 -9.83 6.68
C LEU A 137 -0.34 -10.51 5.72
N TYR A 138 0.89 -10.79 6.18
CA TYR A 138 1.97 -11.24 5.30
C TYR A 138 1.65 -12.53 4.56
N GLY A 139 1.02 -13.50 5.22
CA GLY A 139 0.68 -14.80 4.61
C GLY A 139 -0.24 -14.63 3.40
N GLY A 140 -1.38 -13.95 3.60
CA GLY A 140 -2.34 -13.69 2.53
C GLY A 140 -1.75 -12.84 1.40
N TYR A 141 -0.93 -11.84 1.73
CA TYR A 141 -0.31 -11.01 0.70
C TYR A 141 0.81 -11.73 -0.05
N SER A 142 1.47 -12.70 0.59
CA SER A 142 2.42 -13.59 -0.07
C SER A 142 1.72 -14.48 -1.09
N GLU A 143 0.54 -15.00 -0.78
CA GLU A 143 -0.26 -15.77 -1.73
C GLU A 143 -0.69 -14.92 -2.94
N VAL A 144 -1.15 -13.69 -2.69
CA VAL A 144 -1.52 -12.72 -3.75
C VAL A 144 -0.35 -12.44 -4.67
N ALA A 145 0.81 -12.08 -4.10
CA ALA A 145 2.01 -11.72 -4.85
C ALA A 145 2.60 -12.87 -5.68
N HIS A 146 2.33 -14.13 -5.28
CA HIS A 146 2.78 -15.32 -6.02
C HIS A 146 1.66 -15.96 -6.85
N SER A 147 0.46 -15.39 -6.83
CA SER A 147 -0.74 -15.98 -7.44
C SER A 147 -0.91 -17.46 -7.07
N SER A 148 -0.63 -17.82 -5.81
CA SER A 148 -0.41 -19.22 -5.43
C SER A 148 -1.68 -20.02 -5.17
N VAL A 149 -2.85 -19.37 -5.10
CA VAL A 149 -4.16 -20.00 -4.91
C VAL A 149 -5.22 -19.25 -5.71
N GLU A 150 -6.17 -19.96 -6.32
CA GLU A 150 -7.17 -19.36 -7.23
C GLU A 150 -8.02 -18.27 -6.59
N ARG A 151 -8.38 -18.41 -5.31
CA ARG A 151 -9.19 -17.42 -4.56
C ARG A 151 -8.59 -16.01 -4.53
N VAL A 152 -7.30 -15.83 -4.85
CA VAL A 152 -6.74 -14.45 -4.94
C VAL A 152 -7.30 -13.70 -6.14
N PHE A 153 -7.74 -14.39 -7.19
CA PHE A 153 -8.33 -13.77 -8.37
C PHE A 153 -9.72 -13.20 -8.13
N ASP A 154 -10.36 -13.55 -7.01
CA ASP A 154 -11.59 -12.89 -6.55
C ASP A 154 -11.36 -11.38 -6.31
N LEU A 155 -10.12 -10.96 -6.05
CA LEU A 155 -9.72 -9.56 -5.91
C LEU A 155 -9.77 -8.76 -7.23
N LEU A 156 -9.83 -9.43 -8.39
CA LEU A 156 -9.97 -8.79 -9.69
C LEU A 156 -11.41 -8.32 -9.99
N GLY A 157 -12.37 -8.73 -9.15
CA GLY A 157 -13.79 -8.50 -9.38
C GLY A 157 -14.35 -9.51 -10.38
N SER A 158 -15.18 -10.43 -9.89
CA SER A 158 -15.96 -11.34 -10.73
C SER A 158 -17.22 -10.68 -11.26
N GLY A 159 -17.73 -11.17 -12.40
CA GLY A 159 -19.07 -10.86 -12.88
C GLY A 159 -20.19 -11.27 -11.91
N GLU A 160 -21.43 -10.83 -12.19
CA GLU A 160 -22.62 -11.16 -11.40
C GLU A 160 -22.76 -12.68 -11.18
N PRO A 161 -23.24 -13.11 -9.99
CA PRO A 161 -23.50 -14.52 -9.72
C PRO A 161 -24.51 -15.09 -10.74
N GLY A 162 -24.08 -16.04 -11.57
CA GLY A 162 -24.96 -16.75 -12.52
C GLY A 162 -24.57 -16.66 -14.00
N ALA A 163 -23.60 -15.83 -14.37
CA ALA A 163 -22.94 -15.90 -15.67
C ALA A 163 -21.69 -16.82 -15.59
N GLU A 164 -21.27 -17.40 -16.72
CA GLU A 164 -20.00 -18.14 -16.84
C GLU A 164 -18.85 -17.38 -16.13
N GLN A 165 -17.92 -18.09 -15.50
CA GLN A 165 -16.82 -17.49 -14.74
C GLN A 165 -16.00 -16.52 -15.61
N TRP A 166 -16.27 -15.23 -15.51
CA TRP A 166 -15.47 -14.19 -16.16
C TRP A 166 -14.90 -13.24 -15.11
N VAL A 167 -13.63 -12.89 -15.34
CA VAL A 167 -12.89 -11.92 -14.54
C VAL A 167 -12.81 -10.63 -15.34
N SER A 168 -13.07 -9.49 -14.69
CA SER A 168 -12.92 -8.20 -15.35
C SER A 168 -11.47 -7.94 -15.70
N MET A 169 -11.18 -7.63 -16.97
CA MET A 169 -9.85 -7.17 -17.40
C MET A 169 -9.54 -5.73 -16.96
N HIS A 170 -10.55 -5.00 -16.48
CA HIS A 170 -10.42 -3.64 -15.97
C HIS A 170 -10.72 -3.60 -14.47
N PRO A 171 -10.09 -2.69 -13.71
CA PRO A 171 -10.29 -2.59 -12.27
C PRO A 171 -11.72 -2.15 -11.98
N LYS A 172 -12.49 -3.03 -11.35
CA LYS A 172 -13.81 -2.72 -10.82
C LYS A 172 -13.69 -2.47 -9.34
N PHE A 173 -14.36 -1.42 -8.86
CA PHE A 173 -14.44 -1.17 -7.43
C PHE A 173 -14.92 -2.43 -6.71
N SER A 174 -14.19 -2.79 -5.67
CA SER A 174 -14.61 -3.78 -4.68
C SER A 174 -14.30 -3.24 -3.29
N VAL A 175 -14.98 -3.76 -2.27
CA VAL A 175 -14.69 -3.46 -0.87
C VAL A 175 -13.22 -3.71 -0.50
N ASN A 176 -12.55 -4.62 -1.22
CA ASN A 176 -11.13 -4.89 -1.02
C ASN A 176 -10.23 -3.68 -1.32
N SER A 177 -10.69 -2.69 -2.09
CA SER A 177 -10.02 -1.39 -2.20
C SER A 177 -9.95 -0.65 -0.86
N HIS A 178 -11.06 -0.63 -0.11
CA HIS A 178 -11.10 -0.02 1.21
C HIS A 178 -10.28 -0.82 2.22
N VAL A 179 -10.35 -2.15 2.16
CA VAL A 179 -9.49 -3.03 2.97
C VAL A 179 -8.01 -2.80 2.68
N LEU A 180 -7.63 -2.62 1.42
CA LEU A 180 -6.26 -2.30 1.02
C LEU A 180 -5.83 -0.94 1.58
N LEU A 181 -6.66 0.10 1.50
CA LEU A 181 -6.38 1.40 2.11
C LEU A 181 -6.20 1.29 3.63
N HIS A 182 -7.12 0.61 4.31
CA HIS A 182 -7.05 0.41 5.76
C HIS A 182 -5.75 -0.29 6.16
N ASN A 183 -5.38 -1.37 5.47
CA ASN A 183 -4.14 -2.09 5.74
C ASN A 183 -2.90 -1.25 5.39
N ALA A 184 -2.92 -0.48 4.31
CA ALA A 184 -1.85 0.45 3.96
C ALA A 184 -1.64 1.51 5.05
N ALA A 185 -2.72 2.04 5.63
CA ALA A 185 -2.68 2.99 6.74
C ALA A 185 -2.12 2.35 8.02
N MET A 186 -2.49 1.11 8.33
CA MET A 186 -1.93 0.37 9.47
C MET A 186 -0.42 0.12 9.32
N VAL A 187 0.05 -0.25 8.12
CA VAL A 187 1.49 -0.38 7.84
C VAL A 187 2.19 0.97 7.94
N HIS A 188 1.53 2.05 7.51
CA HIS A 188 2.04 3.41 7.65
C HIS A 188 2.18 3.85 9.10
N LEU A 189 1.21 3.52 9.94
CA LEU A 189 1.30 3.80 11.37
C LEU A 189 2.52 3.12 12.00
N ASP A 190 2.77 1.85 11.68
CA ASP A 190 3.95 1.13 12.18
C ASP A 190 5.27 1.74 11.72
N PHE A 191 5.29 2.27 10.49
CA PHE A 191 6.41 3.02 9.95
C PHE A 191 6.61 4.36 10.68
N LEU A 192 5.55 5.13 10.93
CA LEU A 192 5.64 6.40 11.67
C LEU A 192 6.11 6.19 13.11
N LEU A 193 5.64 5.13 13.77
CA LEU A 193 6.11 4.75 15.10
C LEU A 193 7.60 4.40 15.08
N TRP A 194 8.07 3.66 14.08
CA TRP A 194 9.50 3.41 13.88
C TRP A 194 10.28 4.71 13.62
N MET A 195 9.77 5.59 12.75
CA MET A 195 10.38 6.89 12.44
C MET A 195 10.55 7.76 13.68
N ARG A 196 9.58 7.75 14.60
CA ARG A 196 9.66 8.43 15.89
C ARG A 196 10.81 7.88 16.74
N GLU A 197 10.83 6.56 16.94
CA GLU A 197 11.88 5.86 17.69
C GLU A 197 13.28 6.11 17.09
N PHE A 198 13.36 6.12 15.76
CA PHE A 198 14.59 6.35 15.01
C PHE A 198 15.11 7.79 15.16
N GLY A 199 14.23 8.79 15.00
CA GLY A 199 14.58 10.20 15.16
C GLY A 199 15.09 10.51 16.57
N GLU A 200 14.43 9.97 17.60
CA GLU A 200 14.86 10.11 19.00
C GLU A 200 16.22 9.48 19.26
N ARG A 201 16.45 8.27 18.72
CA ARG A 201 17.70 7.54 18.94
C ARG A 201 18.92 8.23 18.33
N PHE A 202 18.78 8.75 17.11
CA PHE A 202 19.90 9.31 16.36
C PHE A 202 19.95 10.83 16.35
N GLY A 203 19.05 11.50 17.09
CA GLY A 203 19.00 12.96 17.17
C GLY A 203 18.72 13.63 15.82
N ILE A 204 18.05 12.93 14.90
CA ILE A 204 17.63 13.53 13.63
C ILE A 204 16.46 14.44 13.94
N SER A 205 16.60 15.73 13.60
CA SER A 205 15.54 16.72 13.72
C SER A 205 14.46 16.44 12.68
N ILE A 206 13.53 15.57 13.05
CA ILE A 206 12.28 15.34 12.34
C ILE A 206 11.24 16.23 13.02
N ASP A 207 10.47 16.98 12.24
CA ASP A 207 9.36 17.74 12.79
C ASP A 207 8.40 16.77 13.48
N ARG A 208 8.31 16.84 14.81
CA ARG A 208 7.40 15.97 15.56
C ARG A 208 5.96 16.12 15.10
N ARG A 209 5.56 17.29 14.57
CA ARG A 209 4.21 17.48 14.04
C ARG A 209 3.94 16.61 12.80
N SER A 210 4.95 16.34 11.97
CA SER A 210 4.79 15.47 10.79
C SER A 210 4.76 13.98 11.12
N ILE A 211 5.02 13.61 12.37
CA ILE A 211 4.91 12.23 12.87
C ILE A 211 3.74 12.09 13.85
N ASP A 212 3.78 12.82 14.96
CA ASP A 212 2.83 12.69 16.07
C ASP A 212 1.42 13.17 15.68
N GLY A 213 1.32 14.21 14.84
CA GLY A 213 0.04 14.69 14.29
C GLY A 213 -0.69 13.59 13.52
N PRO A 214 -0.11 13.06 12.43
CA PRO A 214 -0.68 11.94 11.70
C PRO A 214 -1.00 10.72 12.56
N ILE A 215 -0.13 10.34 13.51
CA ILE A 215 -0.42 9.23 14.45
C ILE A 215 -1.70 9.52 15.25
N SER A 216 -1.82 10.71 15.82
CA SER A 216 -2.96 11.11 16.65
C SER A 216 -4.29 11.16 15.89
N GLU A 217 -4.24 11.38 14.58
CA GLU A 217 -5.42 11.48 13.71
C GLU A 217 -5.77 10.13 13.07
N LEU A 218 -4.77 9.36 12.63
CA LEU A 218 -4.95 8.06 11.99
C LEU A 218 -5.47 7.01 12.96
N VAL A 219 -4.97 6.94 14.20
CA VAL A 219 -5.41 5.91 15.15
C VAL A 219 -6.92 5.99 15.42
N PRO A 220 -7.51 7.15 15.74
CA PRO A 220 -8.96 7.27 15.90
C PRO A 220 -9.73 7.03 14.59
N ALA A 221 -9.21 7.47 13.44
CA ALA A 221 -9.86 7.24 12.15
C ALA A 221 -9.97 5.75 11.82
N LEU A 222 -8.88 4.99 12.00
CA LEU A 222 -8.84 3.55 11.77
C LEU A 222 -9.69 2.77 12.78
N ASN A 223 -9.73 3.19 14.04
CA ASN A 223 -10.57 2.53 15.04
C ASN A 223 -12.07 2.72 14.81
N ARG A 224 -12.48 3.79 14.12
CA ARG A 224 -13.89 4.06 13.78
C ARG A 224 -14.31 3.41 12.47
N TRP A 225 -13.38 3.28 11.54
CA TRP A 225 -13.69 2.83 10.19
C TRP A 225 -13.51 1.31 10.06
N ASP A 226 -14.63 0.60 9.93
CA ASP A 226 -14.63 -0.80 9.47
C ASP A 226 -14.84 -0.83 7.96
N PRO A 227 -13.81 -1.15 7.15
CA PRO A 227 -13.93 -1.18 5.69
C PRO A 227 -14.90 -2.27 5.19
N LEU A 228 -15.24 -3.28 6.01
CA LEU A 228 -16.18 -4.33 5.65
C LEU A 228 -17.62 -4.03 6.06
N ALA A 229 -17.86 -3.05 6.93
CA ALA A 229 -19.21 -2.69 7.37
C ALA A 229 -20.02 -1.95 6.28
N ALA A 230 -19.34 -1.33 5.30
CA ALA A 230 -19.97 -0.57 4.21
C ALA A 230 -20.67 -1.44 3.15
N THR A 231 -20.68 -2.77 3.30
CA THR A 231 -21.33 -3.72 2.37
C THR A 231 -22.62 -4.34 2.93
N ALA A 232 -23.17 -3.79 4.02
CA ALA A 232 -24.36 -4.33 4.69
C ALA A 232 -25.70 -3.73 4.24
N ASP A 233 -25.70 -2.83 3.25
CA ASP A 233 -26.92 -2.23 2.66
C ASP A 233 -27.15 -2.70 1.22
#